data_AF-T0T459-F1
#
_entry.id   AF-T0T459-F1
#
_cell.length_a   1.000
_cell.length_b   1.000
_cell.length_c   1.000
_cell.angle_alpha   90.00
_cell.angle_beta   90.00
_cell.angle_gamma   90.00
#
_symmetry.space_group_name_H-M   'P 1'
#
loop_
_entity.id
_entity.type
_entity.pdbx_description
1 polymer ?
#
loop_
_entity_poly.entity_id
_entity_poly.type
_entity_poly.pdbx_seq_one_letter_code
_entity_poly.pdbx_strand_id
1 'polypeptide(L)' 'MYVCICNGITEEMLETAQKQGLNDREILNRLGVGNSCGVCVIDALDSMRAKTKTAQTQQKHTDSKKIS' A
#
# COMPACT_ATOMS: atom_id res chain seq x y z
N MET A 1 -2.29 -6.76 5.60
CA MET A 1 -2.79 -5.63 6.43
C MET A 1 -3.80 -4.79 5.63
N TYR A 2 -4.59 -3.90 6.25
CA TYR A 2 -5.28 -2.83 5.50
C TYR A 2 -4.27 -1.80 5.02
N VAL A 3 -4.30 -1.53 3.72
CA VAL A 3 -3.47 -0.51 3.07
C VAL A 3 -4.28 0.78 2.90
N CYS A 4 -5.56 0.69 2.53
CA CYS A 4 -6.47 1.83 2.47
C CYS A 4 -7.64 1.62 3.43
N ILE A 5 -7.68 2.37 4.53
CA ILE A 5 -8.75 2.26 5.53
C ILE A 5 -10.08 2.81 4.98
N CYS A 6 -10.04 3.94 4.27
CA CYS A 6 -11.25 4.60 3.75
C CYS A 6 -12.10 3.68 2.86
N ASN A 7 -11.44 2.83 2.07
CA ASN A 7 -12.11 1.94 1.11
C ASN A 7 -11.93 0.46 1.47
N GLY A 8 -11.43 0.15 2.68
CA GLY A 8 -11.28 -1.23 3.15
C GLY A 8 -10.36 -2.11 2.30
N ILE A 9 -9.33 -1.54 1.67
CA ILE A 9 -8.44 -2.27 0.75
C ILE A 9 -7.31 -2.92 1.53
N THR A 10 -7.17 -4.23 1.37
CA THR A 10 -6.09 -5.01 1.98
C THR A 10 -4.92 -5.20 1.03
N GLU A 11 -3.78 -5.55 1.60
CA GLU A 11 -2.58 -5.90 0.84
C GLU A 11 -2.79 -7.12 -0.09
N GLU A 12 -3.58 -8.11 0.33
CA GLU A 12 -3.92 -9.28 -0.48
C GLU A 12 -4.73 -8.90 -1.74
N MET A 13 -5.58 -7.88 -1.64
CA MET A 13 -6.31 -7.36 -2.80
C MET A 13 -5.35 -6.73 -3.82
N LEU A 14 -4.34 -6.01 -3.36
CA LEU A 14 -3.29 -5.47 -4.23
C LEU A 14 -2.50 -6.60 -4.91
N GLU A 15 -2.06 -7.61 -4.16
CA GLU A 15 -1.36 -8.77 -4.72
C GLU A 15 -2.19 -9.53 -5.75
N THR A 16 -3.47 -9.73 -5.46
CA THR A 16 -4.39 -10.43 -6.37
C THR A 16 -4.54 -9.67 -7.68
N ALA A 17 -4.63 -8.33 -7.60
CA ALA A 17 -4.71 -7.48 -8.78
C ALA A 17 -3.39 -7.47 -9.59
N GLN A 18 -2.22 -7.53 -8.93
CA GLN A 18 -0.93 -7.69 -9.61
C GLN A 18 -0.81 -9.03 -10.34
N LYS A 19 -1.28 -10.13 -9.72
CA LYS A 19 -1.28 -11.47 -10.33
C LYS A 19 -2.15 -11.53 -11.61
N GLN A 20 -3.10 -10.60 -11.77
CA GLN A 20 -3.89 -10.45 -12.99
C GLN A 20 -3.15 -9.70 -14.11
N GLY A 21 -1.89 -9.27 -13.89
CA GLY A 21 -1.09 -8.55 -14.87
C GLY A 21 -1.44 -7.07 -15.00
N LEU A 22 -2.22 -6.51 -14.07
CA LEU A 22 -2.56 -5.10 -14.05
C LEU A 22 -1.34 -4.27 -13.61
N ASN A 23 -1.19 -3.08 -14.19
CA ASN A 23 -0.15 -2.15 -13.74
C ASN A 23 -0.60 -1.36 -12.49
N ASP A 24 0.35 -0.76 -11.77
CA ASP A 24 0.11 0.00 -10.52
C ASP A 24 -1.09 0.97 -10.64
N ARG A 25 -1.17 1.73 -11.73
CA ARG A 25 -2.22 2.74 -11.93
C ARG A 25 -3.59 2.09 -12.10
N GLU A 26 -3.67 1.01 -12.87
CA GLU A 26 -4.91 0.24 -13.05
C GLU A 26 -5.37 -0.36 -11.73
N ILE A 27 -4.45 -0.88 -10.92
CA ILE A 27 -4.75 -1.46 -9.60
C ILE A 27 -5.33 -0.39 -8.67
N LEU A 28 -4.66 0.75 -8.55
CA LEU A 28 -5.14 1.85 -7.69
C LEU A 28 -6.53 2.31 -8.09
N ASN A 29 -6.78 2.51 -9.39
CA ASN A 29 -8.08 2.94 -9.90
C ASN A 29 -9.16 1.88 -9.69
N ARG A 30 -8.86 0.62 -9.99
CA ARG A 30 -9.85 -0.48 -9.93
C ARG A 30 -10.27 -0.81 -8.50
N LEU A 31 -9.34 -0.73 -7.55
CA LEU A 31 -9.61 -0.96 -6.14
C LEU A 31 -10.04 0.32 -5.40
N GLY A 32 -9.99 1.48 -6.06
CA GLY A 32 -10.33 2.77 -5.43
C GLY A 32 -9.33 3.20 -4.35
N VAL A 33 -8.08 2.77 -4.41
CA VAL A 33 -7.05 3.20 -3.45
C VAL A 33 -6.83 4.70 -3.59
N GLY A 34 -6.91 5.42 -2.48
CA GLY A 34 -6.73 6.87 -2.46
C GLY A 34 -7.93 7.70 -2.91
N ASN A 35 -9.05 7.08 -3.30
CA ASN A 35 -10.26 7.78 -3.78
C ASN A 35 -11.05 8.52 -2.69
N SER A 36 -10.44 8.77 -1.53
CA SER A 36 -11.03 9.50 -0.40
C SER A 36 -10.00 10.48 0.15
N CYS A 37 -9.18 10.10 1.14
CA CYS A 37 -8.19 11.00 1.75
C CYS A 37 -6.81 10.97 1.09
N GLY A 38 -6.52 10.00 0.20
CA GLY A 38 -5.26 9.91 -0.53
C GLY A 38 -4.02 9.47 0.26
N VAL A 39 -4.04 9.45 1.59
CA VAL A 39 -2.83 9.22 2.41
C VAL A 39 -2.14 7.88 2.16
N CYS A 40 -2.92 6.85 1.80
CA CYS A 40 -2.44 5.50 1.56
C CYS A 40 -1.78 5.27 0.18
N VAL A 41 -1.81 6.24 -0.74
CA VAL A 41 -1.42 6.02 -2.14
C VAL A 41 0.06 5.64 -2.26
N ILE A 42 0.94 6.33 -1.52
CA ILE A 42 2.38 6.06 -1.56
C ILE A 42 2.68 4.70 -0.92
N ASP A 43 2.13 4.41 0.25
CA ASP A 43 2.31 3.12 0.93
C ASP A 43 1.79 1.95 0.07
N ALA A 44 0.67 2.14 -0.64
CA ALA A 44 0.15 1.16 -1.57
C ALA A 44 1.12 0.90 -2.73
N LEU A 45 1.66 1.95 -3.35
CA LEU A 45 2.66 1.83 -4.43
C LEU A 45 3.93 1.14 -3.94
N ASP A 46 4.43 1.49 -2.76
CA ASP A 46 5.63 0.90 -2.18
C ASP A 46 5.40 -0.57 -1.83
N SER A 47 4.26 -0.93 -1.24
CA SER A 47 3.91 -2.33 -0.97
C SER A 47 3.82 -3.18 -2.24
N MET A 48 3.35 -2.58 -3.34
CA MET A 48 3.24 -3.22 -4.64
C MET A 48 4.61 -3.46 -5.29
N ARG A 49 5.54 -2.52 -5.14
CA ARG A 49 6.89 -2.57 -5.73
C ARG A 49 7.91 -3.31 -4.86
N ALA A 50 7.70 -3.36 -3.56
CA ALA A 50 8.58 -4.05 -2.63
C ALA A 50 8.60 -5.57 -2.87
N LYS A 51 7.55 -6.15 -3.46
CA LYS A 51 7.43 -7.59 -3.71
C LYS A 51 8.37 -8.12 -4.79
N THR A 52 9.03 -7.24 -5.54
CA THR A 52 10.11 -7.61 -6.47
C THR A 52 11.48 -7.73 -5.78
N LYS A 53 11.60 -7.31 -4.51
CA LYS A 53 12.82 -7.43 -3.72
C LYS A 53 12.55 -8.37 -2.54
N THR A 54 12.96 -9.62 -2.69
CA THR A 54 12.84 -10.67 -1.70
C THR A 54 13.38 -10.21 -0.34
N ALA A 55 12.56 -10.38 0.70
CA ALA A 55 12.93 -10.48 2.12
C ALA A 55 13.97 -9.47 2.64
N GLN A 56 13.54 -8.30 3.12
CA GLN A 56 14.25 -7.60 4.21
C GLN A 56 13.41 -6.48 4.85
N THR A 57 13.20 -6.66 6.16
CA THR A 57 13.04 -5.62 7.20
C THR A 57 11.68 -4.92 7.29
N GLN A 58 10.82 -5.53 8.11
CA GLN A 58 9.92 -4.81 9.01
C GLN A 58 10.75 -3.79 9.80
N GLN A 59 10.38 -2.50 9.73
CA GLN A 59 10.34 -1.52 10.83
C GLN A 59 10.47 -0.10 10.24
N LYS A 60 9.35 0.61 10.13
CA LYS A 60 9.21 1.99 10.63
C LYS A 60 7.76 2.22 11.03
N HIS A 61 7.42 1.77 12.24
CA HIS A 61 6.29 2.29 12.98
C HIS A 61 6.79 3.52 13.76
N THR A 62 6.32 4.70 13.31
CA THR A 62 5.91 5.88 14.08
C THR A 62 6.85 6.53 15.11
N ASP A 63 7.07 7.82 14.88
CA ASP A 63 7.16 8.93 15.85
C ASP A 63 6.99 8.59 17.34
N SER A 64 8.01 8.91 18.14
CA SER A 64 7.84 9.56 19.44
C SER A 64 9.16 10.04 20.05
N LYS A 65 9.14 11.30 20.49
CA LYS A 65 9.93 11.90 21.58
C LYS A 65 11.25 12.58 21.21
N LYS A 66 11.16 13.89 20.91
CA LYS A 66 12.14 14.86 21.44
C LYS A 66 11.41 16.02 22.11
N ILE A 67 11.38 15.91 23.44
CA ILE A 67 11.32 17.03 24.38
C ILE A 67 12.53 17.92 24.09
N SER A 68 12.29 19.21 23.85
CA SER A 68 13.14 20.33 24.29
C SER A 68 12.38 21.63 24.10
#